data_AF-A0A5K1D862-F1
#
_entry.id   AF-A0A5K1D862-F1
#
_cell.length_a   1.000
_cell.length_b   1.000
_cell.length_c   1.000
_cell.angle_alpha   90.00
_cell.angle_beta   90.00
_cell.angle_gamma   90.00
#
_symmetry.space_group_name_H-M   'P 1'
#
loop_
_entity.id
_entity.type
_entity.pdbx_description
1 polymer ?
#
loop_
_entity_poly.entity_id
_entity_poly.type
_entity_poly.pdbx_seq_one_letter_code
_entity_poly.pdbx_strand_id
1 'polypeptide(L)'
;DVKAGISTGVSAPDRAKTILALASPDSKPEDFRRPGHVFPQKYQNGGVLRRAGHTEASVDLVQLAGMRPVAVLSGIMDPEDGSMASLSKLKKMAETYGLPIISLTDLI
;
A
#
# COMPACT_ATOMS: atom_id res chain seq x y z
N ASP A 1 3.63 -10.83 9.71
CA ASP A 1 4.92 -11.07 9.03
C ASP A 1 5.01 -12.48 8.51
N VAL A 2 5.70 -12.67 7.39
CA VAL A 2 6.02 -14.02 6.88
C VAL A 2 6.97 -14.73 7.87
N LYS A 3 6.85 -16.05 8.02
CA LYS A 3 7.69 -16.82 8.94
C LYS A 3 9.07 -17.06 8.35
N ALA A 4 9.12 -17.46 7.08
CA ALA A 4 10.36 -17.82 6.41
C ALA A 4 11.12 -16.60 5.86
N GLY A 5 12.45 -16.65 5.97
CA GLY A 5 13.33 -15.73 5.24
C GLY A 5 13.37 -14.30 5.76
N ILE A 6 12.88 -14.01 6.97
CA ILE A 6 12.98 -12.68 7.59
C ILE A 6 13.64 -12.76 8.96
N SER A 7 14.14 -11.62 9.44
CA SER A 7 14.76 -11.48 10.76
C SER A 7 13.75 -11.02 11.81
N THR A 8 13.80 -9.74 12.18
CA THR A 8 12.90 -9.08 13.13
C THR A 8 11.54 -8.74 12.51
N GLY A 9 11.46 -8.58 11.18
CA GLY A 9 10.23 -8.18 10.49
C GLY A 9 10.13 -6.69 10.18
N VAL A 10 10.89 -5.82 10.87
CA VAL A 10 10.75 -4.35 10.75
C VAL A 10 11.48 -3.76 9.55
N SER A 11 12.57 -4.40 9.12
CA SER A 11 13.43 -3.87 8.06
C SER A 11 12.69 -3.76 6.72
N ALA A 12 13.16 -2.87 5.84
CA ALA A 12 12.60 -2.77 4.48
C ALA A 12 12.57 -4.11 3.74
N PRO A 13 13.65 -4.93 3.68
CA PRO A 13 13.60 -6.23 3.02
C PRO A 13 12.65 -7.22 3.71
N ASP A 14 12.54 -7.19 5.04
CA ASP A 14 11.63 -8.10 5.76
C ASP A 14 10.15 -7.75 5.50
N ARG A 15 9.82 -6.45 5.51
CA ARG A 15 8.48 -5.96 5.15
C ARG A 15 8.16 -6.27 3.69
N ALA A 16 9.11 -6.08 2.77
CA ALA A 16 8.94 -6.42 1.36
C ALA A 16 8.63 -7.91 1.16
N LYS A 17 9.36 -8.81 1.84
CA LYS A 17 9.07 -10.26 1.81
C LYS A 17 7.67 -10.59 2.34
N THR A 18 7.24 -9.92 3.41
CA THR A 18 5.89 -10.09 3.94
C THR A 18 4.82 -9.61 2.94
N ILE A 19 5.03 -8.47 2.27
CA ILE A 19 4.12 -7.94 1.25
C ILE A 19 4.04 -8.88 0.04
N LEU A 20 5.18 -9.38 -0.45
CA LEU A 20 5.22 -10.34 -1.56
C LEU A 20 4.50 -11.64 -1.22
N ALA A 21 4.67 -12.15 0.01
CA ALA A 21 3.92 -13.31 0.48
C ALA A 21 2.41 -13.03 0.56
N LEU A 22 1.99 -11.87 1.08
CA LEU A 22 0.57 -11.48 1.08
C LEU A 22 -0.01 -11.34 -0.33
N ALA A 23 0.82 -10.96 -1.31
CA ALA A 23 0.45 -10.87 -2.71
C ALA A 23 0.50 -12.22 -3.46
N SER A 24 1.05 -13.29 -2.87
CA SER A 24 1.18 -14.60 -3.51
C SER A 24 -0.15 -15.38 -3.51
N PRO A 25 -0.47 -16.17 -4.55
CA PRO A 25 -1.68 -17.00 -4.55
C PRO A 25 -1.44 -18.32 -3.80
N ASP A 26 -0.17 -18.69 -3.63
CA ASP A 26 0.26 -19.94 -3.02
C ASP A 26 0.45 -19.82 -1.51
N SER A 27 0.44 -18.59 -0.98
CA SER A 27 0.61 -18.33 0.44
C SER A 27 -0.61 -18.76 1.23
N LYS A 28 -0.33 -19.40 2.37
CA LYS A 28 -1.34 -19.95 3.28
C LYS A 28 -1.32 -19.22 4.62
N PRO A 29 -2.41 -19.29 5.41
CA PRO A 29 -2.45 -18.65 6.72
C PRO A 29 -1.30 -19.04 7.65
N GLU A 30 -0.80 -20.27 7.52
CA GLU A 30 0.29 -20.81 8.35
C GLU A 30 1.65 -20.19 8.03
N ASP A 31 1.82 -19.58 6.87
CA ASP A 31 3.06 -18.90 6.46
C ASP A 31 3.29 -17.61 7.24
N PHE A 32 2.29 -17.11 7.97
CA PHE A 32 2.33 -15.84 8.67
C PHE A 32 2.27 -15.98 10.18
N ARG A 33 2.99 -15.08 10.87
CA ARG A 33 2.91 -14.88 12.33
C ARG A 33 2.10 -13.62 12.64
N ARG A 34 1.42 -13.64 13.78
CA ARG A 34 0.66 -12.53 14.38
C ARG A 34 1.09 -12.37 15.84
N PRO A 35 1.40 -11.16 16.34
CA PRO A 35 1.45 -9.88 15.62
C PRO A 35 2.59 -9.79 14.58
N GLY A 36 2.66 -8.69 13.84
CA GLY A 36 3.70 -8.40 12.83
C GLY A 36 3.82 -6.90 12.53
N HIS A 37 4.64 -6.55 11.54
CA HIS A 37 5.03 -5.18 11.17
C HIS A 37 4.41 -4.68 9.86
N VAL A 38 3.64 -5.53 9.17
CA VAL A 38 2.77 -5.14 8.05
C VAL A 38 1.33 -5.21 8.53
N PHE A 39 0.53 -4.20 8.17
CA PHE A 39 -0.86 -4.04 8.60
C PHE A 39 -1.83 -4.23 7.43
N PRO A 40 -2.33 -5.46 7.18
CA PRO A 40 -3.25 -5.72 6.09
C PRO A 40 -4.57 -4.98 6.30
N GLN A 41 -5.08 -4.34 5.26
CA GLN A 41 -6.42 -3.76 5.22
C GLN A 41 -7.28 -4.52 4.21
N LYS A 42 -8.55 -4.70 4.54
CA LYS A 42 -9.52 -5.30 3.63
C LYS A 42 -10.25 -4.19 2.87
N TYR A 43 -10.16 -4.21 1.53
CA TYR A 43 -10.93 -3.34 0.67
C TYR A 43 -12.38 -3.83 0.55
N GLN A 44 -13.30 -2.92 0.18
CA GLN A 44 -14.68 -3.27 -0.12
C GLN A 44 -14.84 -3.72 -1.57
N ASN A 45 -15.59 -4.82 -1.78
CA ASN A 45 -15.97 -5.22 -3.13
C ASN A 45 -16.78 -4.10 -3.81
N GLY A 46 -16.40 -3.76 -5.04
CA GLY A 46 -16.94 -2.61 -5.76
C GLY A 46 -16.05 -1.37 -5.73
N GLY A 47 -14.88 -1.42 -5.07
CA GLY A 47 -13.83 -0.42 -5.20
C GLY A 47 -14.27 0.99 -4.76
N VAL A 48 -13.69 2.00 -5.40
CA VAL A 48 -13.97 3.42 -5.13
C VAL A 48 -15.43 3.80 -5.38
N LEU A 49 -16.11 3.09 -6.27
CA LEU A 49 -17.55 3.27 -6.52
C LEU A 49 -18.42 2.84 -5.32
N ARG A 50 -17.90 1.94 -4.47
CA ARG A 50 -18.57 1.51 -3.24
C ARG A 50 -18.11 2.31 -2.02
N ARG A 51 -16.81 2.60 -1.92
CA ARG A 51 -16.19 3.39 -0.85
C ARG A 51 -15.03 4.19 -1.43
N ALA A 52 -15.17 5.51 -1.47
CA ALA A 52 -14.12 6.43 -1.88
C ALA A 52 -13.00 6.54 -0.83
N GLY A 53 -12.17 5.50 -0.71
CA GLY A 53 -11.05 5.42 0.22
C GLY A 53 -9.74 5.05 -0.47
N HIS A 54 -8.61 5.45 0.13
CA HIS A 54 -7.28 5.10 -0.38
C HIS A 54 -7.02 3.59 -0.43
N THR A 55 -7.65 2.81 0.47
CA THR A 55 -7.59 1.35 0.47
C THR A 55 -8.16 0.79 -0.83
N GLU A 56 -9.38 1.21 -1.20
CA GLU A 56 -10.06 0.80 -2.43
C GLU A 56 -9.32 1.31 -3.67
N ALA A 57 -8.98 2.60 -3.71
CA ALA A 57 -8.28 3.20 -4.85
C ALA A 57 -6.96 2.51 -5.15
N SER A 58 -6.20 2.12 -4.13
CA SER A 58 -4.93 1.41 -4.33
C SER A 58 -5.14 0.04 -4.98
N VAL A 59 -6.23 -0.66 -4.63
CA VAL A 59 -6.59 -1.95 -5.22
C VAL A 59 -7.13 -1.78 -6.64
N ASP A 60 -8.00 -0.78 -6.86
CA ASP A 60 -8.56 -0.51 -8.19
C ASP A 60 -7.47 -0.15 -9.20
N LEU A 61 -6.48 0.66 -8.81
CA LEU A 61 -5.36 1.02 -9.68
C LEU A 61 -4.56 -0.21 -10.15
N VAL A 62 -4.23 -1.13 -9.24
CA VAL A 62 -3.49 -2.35 -9.63
C VAL A 62 -4.36 -3.28 -10.47
N GLN A 63 -5.67 -3.33 -10.23
CA GLN A 63 -6.59 -4.09 -11.08
C GLN A 63 -6.72 -3.50 -12.49
N LEU A 64 -6.81 -2.17 -12.62
CA LEU A 64 -6.82 -1.47 -13.91
C LEU A 64 -5.51 -1.70 -14.68
N ALA A 65 -4.40 -1.89 -13.99
CA ALA A 65 -3.11 -2.27 -14.58
C ALA A 65 -3.01 -3.78 -14.94
N GLY A 66 -4.07 -4.57 -14.78
CA GLY A 66 -4.07 -6.01 -15.05
C GLY A 66 -3.34 -6.86 -14.00
N MET A 67 -3.01 -6.28 -12.85
CA MET A 67 -2.35 -6.97 -11.75
C MET A 67 -3.37 -7.56 -10.77
N ARG A 68 -2.88 -8.40 -9.86
CA ARG A 68 -3.71 -8.94 -8.77
C ARG A 68 -4.13 -7.84 -7.79
N PRO A 69 -5.31 -7.97 -7.14
CA PRO A 69 -5.89 -6.94 -6.26
C PRO A 69 -5.19 -6.87 -4.90
N VAL A 70 -3.88 -6.61 -4.91
CA VAL A 70 -3.05 -6.44 -3.72
C VAL A 70 -2.15 -5.23 -3.93
N ALA A 71 -2.25 -4.25 -3.04
CA ALA A 71 -1.47 -3.03 -3.09
C ALA A 71 -0.84 -2.73 -1.73
N VAL A 72 0.27 -2.00 -1.74
CA VAL A 72 0.88 -1.40 -0.54
C VAL A 72 0.74 0.11 -0.61
N LEU A 73 0.37 0.73 0.50
CA LEU A 73 0.24 2.17 0.60
C LEU A 73 0.80 2.66 1.95
N SER A 74 1.22 3.91 1.97
CA SER A 74 1.62 4.63 3.18
C SER A 74 1.26 6.09 3.04
N GLY A 75 0.93 6.74 4.17
CA GLY A 75 0.85 8.19 4.22
C GLY A 75 2.22 8.81 3.99
N ILE A 76 2.24 9.97 3.33
CA ILE A 76 3.43 10.79 3.16
C ILE A 76 3.40 11.88 4.22
N MET A 77 4.45 11.93 5.03
CA MET A 77 4.61 12.90 6.10
C MET A 77 5.44 14.08 5.62
N ASP A 78 5.17 15.25 6.16
CA ASP A 78 5.99 16.42 6.05
C ASP A 78 7.28 16.24 6.86
N PRO A 79 8.48 16.31 6.23
CA PRO A 79 9.73 16.11 6.95
C PRO A 79 10.09 17.26 7.90
N GLU A 80 9.48 18.44 7.74
CA GLU A 80 9.82 19.63 8.54
C GLU A 80 9.14 19.61 9.91
N ASP A 81 7.86 19.24 9.96
CA ASP A 81 7.04 19.31 11.18
C ASP A 81 6.40 17.97 11.58
N GLY A 82 6.58 16.91 10.78
CA GLY A 82 6.02 15.58 11.04
C GLY A 82 4.50 15.50 10.86
N SER A 83 3.86 16.50 10.27
CA SER A 83 2.43 16.48 9.93
C SER A 83 2.18 15.69 8.63
N MET A 84 0.91 15.51 8.23
CA MET A 84 0.59 14.92 6.92
C MET A 84 0.96 15.92 5.81
N ALA A 85 1.67 15.46 4.78
CA ALA A 85 2.08 16.33 3.69
C ALA A 85 0.88 16.95 2.95
N SER A 86 0.91 18.28 2.78
CA SER A 86 -0.09 19.00 2.01
C SER A 86 0.02 18.73 0.51
N LEU A 87 -1.05 18.99 -0.25
CA LEU A 87 -1.06 18.81 -1.70
C LEU A 87 0.05 19.60 -2.43
N SER A 88 0.39 20.79 -1.95
CA SER A 88 1.48 21.59 -2.54
C SER A 88 2.85 20.91 -2.37
N LYS A 89 3.11 20.29 -1.20
CA LYS A 89 4.33 19.50 -0.96
C LYS A 89 4.32 18.21 -1.77
N LEU A 90 3.17 17.53 -1.87
CA LEU A 90 3.02 16.34 -2.71
C LEU A 90 3.31 16.63 -4.19
N LYS A 91 2.82 17.75 -4.74
CA LYS A 91 3.11 18.16 -6.13
C LYS A 91 4.60 18.39 -6.38
N LYS A 92 5.31 19.04 -5.45
CA LYS A 92 6.77 19.22 -5.54
C LYS A 92 7.52 17.90 -5.50
N MET A 93 7.11 16.99 -4.61
CA MET A 93 7.68 15.64 -4.52
C MET A 93 7.43 14.86 -5.83
N ALA A 94 6.21 14.90 -6.35
CA ALA A 94 5.83 14.25 -7.58
C ALA A 94 6.68 14.74 -8.77
N GLU A 95 6.89 16.04 -8.90
CA GLU A 95 7.79 16.62 -9.91
C GLU A 95 9.24 16.16 -9.73
N THR A 96 9.75 16.19 -8.48
CA THR A 96 11.13 15.80 -8.16
C THR A 96 11.44 14.33 -8.52
N TYR A 97 10.49 13.43 -8.28
CA TYR A 97 10.66 11.99 -8.50
C TYR A 97 10.01 11.48 -9.81
N GLY A 98 9.43 12.37 -10.62
CA GLY A 98 8.73 11.99 -11.85
C GLY A 98 7.52 11.08 -11.61
N LEU A 99 6.78 11.28 -10.52
CA LEU A 99 5.62 10.47 -10.13
C LEU A 99 4.31 11.12 -10.58
N PRO A 100 3.32 10.35 -11.04
CA PRO A 100 1.99 10.87 -11.29
C PRO A 100 1.27 11.22 -9.98
N ILE A 101 0.41 12.23 -10.03
CA ILE A 101 -0.58 12.54 -9.00
C ILE A 101 -1.96 12.41 -9.62
N ILE A 102 -2.85 11.70 -8.93
CA ILE A 102 -4.26 11.59 -9.24
C ILE A 102 -5.08 11.84 -7.97
N SER A 103 -6.34 12.22 -8.11
CA SER A 103 -7.29 12.28 -7.00
C SER A 103 -8.24 11.09 -7.00
N LEU A 104 -8.90 10.82 -5.87
CA LEU A 104 -9.99 9.85 -5.81
C LEU A 104 -11.11 10.22 -6.78
N THR A 105 -11.38 11.52 -6.95
CA THR A 105 -12.42 12.01 -7.87
C THR A 105 -12.07 11.74 -9.33
N ASP A 106 -10.79 11.73 -9.70
CA ASP A 106 -10.37 11.40 -11.07
C ASP A 106 -10.49 9.90 -11.38
N LEU A 107 -10.48 9.06 -10.33
CA LEU A 107 -10.59 7.60 -10.43
C LEU A 107 -12.05 7.11 -10.40
N ILE A 108 -12.97 7.91 -9.85
CA ILE A 108 -14.41 7.64 -9.79
C ILE A 108 -15.07 8.09 -11.09
#